data_AF-A0A1F6T863-F1
#
_entry.id   AF-A0A1F6T863-F1
#
_cell.length_a   1.000
_cell.length_b   1.000
_cell.length_c   1.000
_cell.angle_alpha   90.00
_cell.angle_beta   90.00
_cell.angle_gamma   90.00
#
_symmetry.space_group_name_H-M   'P 1'
#
loop_
_entity.id
_entity.type
_entity.pdbx_description
1 polymer ?
#
loop_
_entity_poly.entity_id
_entity_poly.type
_entity_poly.pdbx_seq_one_letter_code
_entity_poly.pdbx_strand_id
1 'polypeptide(L)'
;MFVSRGYAMAGEVTASEILKPVAELPSKLHANANSLVWHPDGRQVAIMSMRPEIEVWDVAQQSRVATLRSPKAGSTQSLAYSPDGKYLAGGESTVGLWDAKTYDMVRECIGPYVDLTRPQPLGTESMVFSPDSRQLAVVYQSAIKGGYAIVFFDVQSGEVLKKIEGDGGFEGKLLFTPDGKRLVGAHSDYTESRVQRNRLPDYEIFFWDVESGQVVKTIPKVHLMSVTAFGMSDDGKWVATGSKNGERSVYFGNNGPNKPFPPYVDNDPVRLWDAATGKLDREFVSGKPVWGLAFSADGRYLITCHPGDLLVWNIATGERVQQMPYKTDQGLGGACARSPDGRRLVLKRRHDLAVYEFTGK
;
A
#
# COMPACT_ATOMS: atom_id res chain seq x y z
N MET A 1 -15.41 40.23 -25.48
CA MET A 1 -13.95 40.46 -25.60
C MET A 1 -13.42 40.65 -24.19
N PHE A 2 -13.12 39.56 -23.49
CA PHE A 2 -12.69 39.59 -22.10
C PHE A 2 -11.16 39.47 -22.04
N VAL A 3 -10.57 40.39 -21.30
CA VAL A 3 -9.13 40.67 -21.23
C VAL A 3 -8.43 39.57 -20.42
N SER A 4 -7.45 38.90 -21.04
CA SER A 4 -6.50 38.03 -20.35
C SER A 4 -5.51 38.90 -19.57
N ARG A 5 -5.47 38.75 -18.23
CA ARG A 5 -4.33 39.23 -17.44
C ARG A 5 -3.31 38.10 -17.36
N GLY A 6 -2.24 38.25 -18.15
CA GLY A 6 -1.03 37.46 -18.00
C GLY A 6 -0.33 37.81 -16.70
N TYR A 7 0.06 36.79 -15.95
CA TYR A 7 1.12 36.90 -14.96
C TYR A 7 2.43 36.53 -15.67
N ALA A 8 3.28 37.52 -15.90
CA ALA A 8 4.69 37.30 -16.17
C ALA A 8 5.38 37.07 -14.82
N MET A 9 5.91 35.87 -14.60
CA MET A 9 6.83 35.59 -13.50
C MET A 9 8.25 35.77 -14.03
N ALA A 10 8.95 36.76 -13.46
CA ALA A 10 10.37 36.97 -13.66
C ALA A 10 11.17 35.92 -12.86
N GLY A 11 12.05 35.22 -13.57
CA GLY A 11 13.29 34.60 -13.07
C GLY A 11 13.27 33.90 -11.71
N GLU A 12 12.81 32.65 -11.69
CA GLU A 12 13.33 31.66 -10.75
C GLU A 12 14.22 30.70 -11.54
N VAL A 13 15.42 30.43 -11.03
CA VAL A 13 16.23 29.30 -11.47
C VAL A 13 15.38 28.06 -11.20
N THR A 14 14.76 27.51 -12.24
CA THR A 14 13.89 26.35 -12.14
C THR A 14 14.74 25.14 -11.73
N ALA A 15 14.73 24.80 -10.45
CA ALA A 15 15.07 23.44 -10.06
C ALA A 15 14.17 22.51 -10.90
N SER A 16 14.78 21.59 -11.65
CA SER A 16 14.04 20.65 -12.48
C SER A 16 13.04 19.88 -11.62
N GLU A 17 11.74 20.05 -11.88
CA GLU A 17 10.67 19.34 -11.16
C GLU A 17 10.87 17.83 -11.26
N ILE A 18 11.02 17.10 -10.16
CA ILE A 18 11.26 15.65 -10.18
C ILE A 18 10.04 14.87 -10.67
N LEU A 19 8.83 15.33 -10.34
CA LEU A 19 7.57 14.76 -10.80
C LEU A 19 6.73 15.80 -11.53
N LYS A 20 6.13 15.41 -12.67
CA LYS A 20 5.22 16.26 -13.45
C LYS A 20 3.90 15.55 -13.75
N PRO A 21 2.73 16.20 -13.61
CA PRO A 21 1.45 15.59 -13.96
C PRO A 21 1.35 15.38 -15.48
N VAL A 22 0.84 14.21 -15.90
CA VAL A 22 0.75 13.81 -17.32
C VAL A 22 -0.61 13.25 -17.73
N ALA A 23 -1.43 12.75 -16.81
CA ALA A 23 -2.78 12.26 -17.11
C ALA A 23 -3.71 12.30 -15.90
N GLU A 24 -5.02 12.37 -16.15
CA GLU A 24 -6.07 12.22 -15.15
C GLU A 24 -7.07 11.16 -15.63
N LEU A 25 -7.29 10.12 -14.82
CA LEU A 25 -8.19 9.01 -15.17
C LEU A 25 -9.52 9.18 -14.42
N PRO A 26 -10.63 9.46 -15.11
CA PRO A 26 -11.91 9.82 -14.49
C PRO A 26 -12.68 8.59 -13.97
N SER A 27 -12.05 7.80 -13.10
CA SER A 27 -12.71 6.68 -12.45
C SER A 27 -13.77 7.15 -11.47
N LYS A 28 -14.98 6.59 -11.60
CA LYS A 28 -16.11 6.83 -10.69
C LYS A 28 -16.17 5.85 -9.53
N LEU A 29 -15.19 4.94 -9.39
CA LEU A 29 -15.04 4.13 -8.18
C LEU A 29 -14.93 5.09 -6.99
N HIS A 30 -16.02 5.19 -6.22
CA HIS A 30 -16.20 6.19 -5.16
C HIS A 30 -15.01 6.27 -4.20
N ALA A 31 -14.90 7.41 -3.52
CA ALA A 31 -13.86 7.92 -2.61
C ALA A 31 -13.04 6.96 -1.72
N ASN A 32 -13.37 5.67 -1.63
CA ASN A 32 -12.69 4.64 -0.84
C ASN A 32 -12.09 3.55 -1.76
N ALA A 33 -11.26 3.94 -2.74
CA ALA A 33 -10.39 2.99 -3.42
C ALA A 33 -9.35 2.48 -2.42
N ASN A 34 -9.31 1.17 -2.20
CA ASN A 34 -8.47 0.52 -1.19
C ASN A 34 -7.14 0.03 -1.77
N SER A 35 -7.11 -0.22 -3.08
CA SER A 35 -5.91 -0.72 -3.76
C SER A 35 -5.84 -0.21 -5.18
N LEU A 36 -4.61 0.06 -5.59
CA LEU A 36 -4.24 0.43 -6.93
C LEU A 36 -2.92 -0.27 -7.24
N VAL A 37 -2.78 -0.83 -8.44
CA VAL A 37 -1.56 -1.50 -8.90
C VAL A 37 -1.32 -1.25 -10.37
N TRP A 38 -0.05 -1.14 -10.75
CA TRP A 38 0.37 -1.07 -12.14
C TRP A 38 0.53 -2.47 -12.72
N HIS A 39 0.16 -2.62 -13.98
CA HIS A 39 0.64 -3.74 -14.77
C HIS A 39 2.18 -3.62 -14.98
N PRO A 40 2.94 -4.73 -15.04
CA PRO A 40 4.42 -4.70 -15.16
C PRO A 40 4.96 -3.97 -16.38
N ASP A 41 4.20 -3.91 -17.47
CA ASP A 41 4.60 -3.12 -18.65
C ASP A 41 4.48 -1.59 -18.45
N GLY A 42 3.94 -1.16 -17.30
CA GLY A 42 3.70 0.23 -16.95
C GLY A 42 2.58 0.91 -17.73
N ARG A 43 1.86 0.25 -18.63
CA ARG A 43 0.88 0.89 -19.52
C ARG A 43 -0.51 0.99 -18.88
N GLN A 44 -0.83 0.04 -18.03
CA GLN A 44 -2.14 -0.09 -17.42
C GLN A 44 -2.09 0.01 -15.89
N VAL A 45 -3.19 0.49 -15.33
CA VAL A 45 -3.41 0.55 -13.87
C VAL A 45 -4.72 -0.16 -13.57
N ALA A 46 -4.70 -1.09 -12.63
CA ALA A 46 -5.90 -1.67 -12.05
C ALA A 46 -6.20 -0.99 -10.71
N ILE A 47 -7.48 -0.71 -10.49
CA ILE A 47 -7.98 -0.11 -9.25
C ILE A 47 -9.20 -0.84 -8.74
N MET A 48 -9.36 -0.81 -7.43
CA MET A 48 -10.51 -1.41 -6.76
C MET A 48 -10.91 -0.59 -5.55
N SER A 49 -12.21 -0.58 -5.26
CA SER A 49 -12.80 0.03 -4.06
C SER A 49 -13.37 -1.02 -3.12
N MET A 50 -14.06 -0.60 -2.06
CA MET A 50 -14.83 -1.50 -1.20
C MET A 50 -15.95 -2.26 -1.95
N ARG A 51 -16.22 -1.94 -3.22
CA ARG A 51 -17.15 -2.68 -4.08
C ARG A 51 -16.40 -3.79 -4.83
N PRO A 52 -17.10 -4.87 -5.24
CA PRO A 52 -16.47 -5.99 -5.93
C PRO A 52 -15.94 -5.68 -7.33
N GLU A 53 -16.13 -4.46 -7.83
CA GLU A 53 -15.69 -4.02 -9.15
C GLU A 53 -14.21 -3.63 -9.15
N ILE A 54 -13.49 -4.17 -10.13
CA ILE A 54 -12.11 -3.83 -10.44
C ILE A 54 -12.12 -3.13 -11.80
N GLU A 55 -11.60 -1.91 -11.88
CA GLU A 55 -11.44 -1.24 -13.17
C GLU A 55 -9.99 -1.29 -13.61
N VAL A 56 -9.76 -1.59 -14.89
CA VAL A 56 -8.44 -1.53 -15.52
C VAL A 56 -8.45 -0.40 -16.53
N TRP A 57 -7.45 0.46 -16.45
CA TRP A 57 -7.32 1.68 -17.23
C TRP A 57 -6.03 1.68 -18.05
N ASP A 58 -6.13 2.04 -19.33
CA ASP A 58 -4.96 2.40 -20.12
C ASP A 58 -4.60 3.87 -19.84
N VAL A 59 -3.36 4.09 -19.41
CA VAL A 59 -2.90 5.42 -18.98
C VAL A 59 -2.69 6.37 -20.14
N ALA A 60 -2.22 5.87 -21.28
CA ALA A 60 -1.93 6.71 -22.45
C ALA A 60 -3.23 7.14 -23.15
N GLN A 61 -4.22 6.25 -23.22
CA GLN A 61 -5.52 6.50 -23.82
C GLN A 61 -6.51 7.16 -22.85
N GLN A 62 -6.18 7.21 -21.55
CA GLN A 62 -7.05 7.71 -20.48
C GLN A 62 -8.45 7.07 -20.50
N SER A 63 -8.51 5.79 -20.85
CA SER A 63 -9.74 5.06 -21.05
C SER A 63 -9.75 3.75 -20.29
N ARG A 64 -10.92 3.38 -19.76
CA ARG A 64 -11.14 2.09 -19.10
C ARG A 64 -11.13 0.98 -20.16
N VAL A 65 -10.23 0.02 -20.02
CA VAL A 65 -10.09 -1.13 -20.93
C VAL A 65 -10.89 -2.34 -20.48
N ALA A 66 -11.11 -2.50 -19.17
CA ALA A 66 -11.90 -3.59 -18.62
C ALA A 66 -12.58 -3.22 -17.29
N THR A 67 -13.69 -3.91 -17.00
CA THR A 67 -14.31 -3.96 -15.67
C THR A 67 -14.45 -5.43 -15.28
N LEU A 68 -13.76 -5.83 -14.22
CA LEU A 68 -13.81 -7.16 -13.64
C LEU A 68 -14.70 -7.14 -12.41
N ARG A 69 -15.18 -8.32 -12.02
CA ARG A 69 -15.92 -8.50 -10.79
C ARG A 69 -15.25 -9.60 -9.97
N SER A 70 -14.87 -9.28 -8.74
CA SER A 70 -14.34 -10.27 -7.81
C SER A 70 -15.37 -11.37 -7.54
N PRO A 71 -14.92 -12.62 -7.28
CA PRO A 71 -15.80 -13.79 -7.14
C PRO A 71 -16.88 -13.64 -6.07
N LYS A 72 -16.57 -12.94 -4.97
CA LYS A 72 -17.50 -12.67 -3.88
C LYS A 72 -17.59 -11.18 -3.59
N ALA A 73 -18.82 -10.71 -3.40
CA ALA A 73 -19.10 -9.39 -2.86
C ALA A 73 -18.67 -9.34 -1.39
N GLY A 74 -17.72 -8.47 -1.08
CA GLY A 74 -17.13 -8.34 0.24
C GLY A 74 -16.18 -7.15 0.28
N SER A 75 -15.69 -6.85 1.47
CA SER A 75 -14.78 -5.73 1.75
C SER A 75 -13.38 -6.04 1.22
N THR A 76 -13.23 -6.05 -0.10
CA THR A 76 -11.96 -6.38 -0.74
C THR A 76 -10.96 -5.22 -0.56
N GLN A 77 -9.73 -5.54 -0.12
CA GLN A 77 -8.72 -4.51 0.23
C GLN A 77 -7.44 -4.50 -0.64
N SER A 78 -7.19 -5.51 -1.48
CA SER A 78 -5.92 -5.59 -2.20
C SER A 78 -6.02 -6.16 -3.62
N LEU A 79 -5.20 -5.60 -4.51
CA LEU A 79 -4.89 -6.12 -5.85
C LEU A 79 -3.40 -6.43 -5.92
N ALA A 80 -3.01 -7.32 -6.84
CA ALA A 80 -1.62 -7.49 -7.25
C ALA A 80 -1.54 -7.93 -8.71
N TYR A 81 -0.60 -7.39 -9.49
CA TYR A 81 -0.21 -7.99 -10.76
C TYR A 81 0.96 -8.95 -10.56
N SER A 82 0.99 -10.05 -11.29
CA SER A 82 2.16 -10.91 -11.35
C SER A 82 3.32 -10.18 -12.05
N PRO A 83 4.58 -10.30 -11.59
CA PRO A 83 5.72 -9.63 -12.22
C PRO A 83 5.92 -9.96 -13.70
N ASP A 84 5.51 -11.15 -14.14
CA ASP A 84 5.54 -11.56 -15.55
C ASP A 84 4.39 -10.98 -16.40
N GLY A 85 3.46 -10.24 -15.78
CA GLY A 85 2.35 -9.54 -16.44
C GLY A 85 1.26 -10.47 -16.95
N LYS A 86 1.23 -11.74 -16.54
CA LYS A 86 0.22 -12.68 -17.01
C LYS A 86 -1.05 -12.67 -16.18
N TYR A 87 -0.98 -12.30 -14.92
CA TYR A 87 -2.10 -12.42 -14.00
C TYR A 87 -2.35 -11.14 -13.21
N LEU A 88 -3.64 -10.84 -13.02
CA LEU A 88 -4.13 -9.91 -12.00
C LEU A 88 -4.79 -10.75 -10.90
N ALA A 89 -4.41 -10.51 -9.65
CA ALA A 89 -5.04 -11.07 -8.46
C ALA A 89 -5.85 -10.01 -7.73
N GLY A 90 -6.97 -10.41 -7.15
CA GLY A 90 -7.87 -9.53 -6.42
C GLY A 90 -9.06 -10.28 -5.83
N GLY A 91 -9.55 -9.83 -4.69
CA GLY A 91 -10.67 -10.47 -4.00
C GLY A 91 -10.46 -10.50 -2.50
N GLU A 92 -11.55 -10.73 -1.77
CA GLU A 92 -11.54 -10.79 -0.31
C GLU A 92 -11.25 -12.23 0.10
N SER A 93 -12.22 -12.93 0.68
CA SER A 93 -12.08 -14.31 1.14
C SER A 93 -11.77 -15.29 0.00
N THR A 94 -12.33 -15.04 -1.19
CA THR A 94 -11.99 -15.75 -2.42
C THR A 94 -11.21 -14.81 -3.33
N VAL A 95 -9.96 -15.17 -3.63
CA VAL A 95 -9.10 -14.40 -4.54
C VAL A 95 -9.32 -14.90 -5.96
N GLY A 96 -9.77 -14.04 -6.85
CA GLY A 96 -9.78 -14.31 -8.28
C GLY A 96 -8.40 -14.09 -8.88
N LEU A 97 -8.02 -14.95 -9.82
CA LEU A 97 -6.90 -14.76 -10.74
C LEU A 97 -7.46 -14.58 -12.14
N TRP A 98 -7.21 -13.42 -12.74
CA TRP A 98 -7.58 -13.09 -14.11
C TRP A 98 -6.36 -13.11 -15.01
N ASP A 99 -6.51 -13.63 -16.23
CA ASP A 99 -5.53 -13.40 -17.29
C ASP A 99 -5.45 -11.89 -17.57
N ALA A 100 -4.27 -11.30 -17.49
CA ALA A 100 -4.10 -9.85 -17.59
C ALA A 100 -4.30 -9.32 -19.02
N LYS A 101 -4.32 -10.20 -20.04
CA LYS A 101 -4.53 -9.84 -21.43
C LYS A 101 -5.99 -9.96 -21.84
N THR A 102 -6.65 -11.06 -21.48
CA THR A 102 -8.06 -11.29 -21.86
C THR A 102 -9.05 -10.83 -20.81
N TYR A 103 -8.60 -10.68 -19.57
CA TYR A 103 -9.41 -10.38 -18.40
C TYR A 103 -10.41 -11.47 -18.01
N ASP A 104 -10.24 -12.68 -18.54
CA ASP A 104 -11.01 -13.84 -18.13
C ASP A 104 -10.48 -14.36 -16.80
N MET A 105 -11.39 -14.73 -15.90
CA MET A 105 -11.01 -15.38 -14.65
C MET A 105 -10.56 -16.81 -14.95
N VAL A 106 -9.28 -17.08 -14.72
CA VAL A 106 -8.68 -18.40 -14.94
C VAL A 106 -8.69 -19.27 -13.69
N ARG A 107 -8.80 -18.65 -12.51
CA ARG A 107 -8.85 -19.38 -11.24
C ARG A 107 -9.47 -18.61 -10.10
N GLU A 108 -9.96 -19.35 -9.12
CA GLU A 108 -10.25 -18.88 -7.76
C GLU A 108 -9.30 -19.57 -6.77
N CYS A 109 -8.64 -18.78 -5.93
CA CYS A 109 -7.82 -19.25 -4.81
C CYS A 109 -8.60 -19.01 -3.52
N ILE A 110 -8.90 -20.07 -2.78
CA ILE A 110 -9.67 -20.01 -1.53
C ILE A 110 -8.74 -20.38 -0.38
N GLY A 111 -8.54 -19.45 0.55
CA GLY A 111 -7.76 -19.70 1.75
C GLY A 111 -8.42 -20.75 2.66
N PRO A 112 -7.65 -21.59 3.37
CA PRO A 112 -8.20 -22.66 4.21
C PRO A 112 -8.97 -22.16 5.45
N TYR A 113 -8.92 -20.86 5.76
CA TYR A 113 -9.66 -20.23 6.87
C TYR A 113 -10.98 -19.59 6.44
N VAL A 114 -11.33 -19.73 5.16
CA VAL A 114 -12.57 -19.19 4.64
C VAL A 114 -13.70 -20.15 4.97
N ASP A 115 -14.34 -19.93 6.11
CA ASP A 115 -15.64 -20.49 6.37
C ASP A 115 -16.68 -19.74 5.53
N LEU A 116 -16.97 -20.28 4.33
CA LEU A 116 -17.94 -19.72 3.40
C LEU A 116 -19.37 -19.71 3.97
N THR A 117 -19.62 -20.35 5.12
CA THR A 117 -20.92 -20.40 5.80
C THR A 117 -21.11 -19.29 6.83
N ARG A 118 -20.04 -18.58 7.22
CA ARG A 118 -20.14 -17.40 8.07
C ARG A 118 -20.73 -16.23 7.28
N PRO A 119 -21.63 -15.43 7.88
CA PRO A 119 -22.19 -14.24 7.22
C PRO A 119 -21.13 -13.19 6.85
N GLN A 120 -19.99 -13.20 7.55
CA GLN A 120 -18.84 -12.34 7.28
C GLN A 120 -17.57 -13.21 7.27
N PRO A 121 -17.13 -13.72 6.11
CA PRO A 121 -15.86 -14.43 6.01
C PRO A 121 -14.71 -13.47 6.36
N LEU A 122 -13.60 -14.03 6.87
CA LEU A 122 -12.41 -13.26 7.25
C LEU A 122 -11.86 -12.50 6.04
N GLY A 123 -11.60 -11.20 6.23
CA GLY A 123 -11.13 -10.30 5.18
C GLY A 123 -9.70 -10.62 4.71
N THR A 124 -9.40 -10.23 3.47
CA THR A 124 -8.02 -10.21 2.95
C THR A 124 -7.46 -8.82 3.12
N GLU A 125 -6.31 -8.70 3.79
CA GLU A 125 -5.67 -7.42 4.11
C GLU A 125 -4.67 -7.00 3.03
N SER A 126 -3.89 -7.95 2.52
CA SER A 126 -2.87 -7.71 1.52
C SER A 126 -2.61 -8.95 0.68
N MET A 127 -2.13 -8.76 -0.56
CA MET A 127 -1.67 -9.83 -1.43
C MET A 127 -0.50 -9.35 -2.28
N VAL A 128 0.44 -10.25 -2.56
CA VAL A 128 1.62 -9.95 -3.37
C VAL A 128 2.13 -11.22 -4.07
N PHE A 129 2.51 -11.10 -5.34
CA PHE A 129 3.16 -12.17 -6.08
C PHE A 129 4.66 -12.25 -5.73
N SER A 130 5.21 -13.46 -5.72
CA SER A 130 6.66 -13.65 -5.65
C SER A 130 7.33 -13.04 -6.89
N PRO A 131 8.61 -12.60 -6.79
CA PRO A 131 9.32 -11.99 -7.93
C PRO A 131 9.39 -12.88 -9.17
N ASP A 132 9.39 -14.20 -9.00
CA ASP A 132 9.38 -15.19 -10.09
C ASP A 132 7.97 -15.51 -10.63
N SER A 133 6.92 -14.85 -10.13
CA SER A 133 5.51 -15.02 -10.50
C SER A 133 4.92 -16.41 -10.22
N ARG A 134 5.60 -17.27 -9.46
CA ARG A 134 5.15 -18.64 -9.19
C ARG A 134 4.24 -18.77 -7.99
N GLN A 135 4.38 -17.87 -7.01
CA GLN A 135 3.61 -17.90 -5.77
C GLN A 135 2.82 -16.61 -5.60
N LEU A 136 1.63 -16.73 -5.01
CA LEU A 136 0.86 -15.61 -4.51
C LEU A 136 0.76 -15.72 -2.99
N ALA A 137 1.33 -14.78 -2.26
CA ALA A 137 1.16 -14.66 -0.82
C ALA A 137 -0.06 -13.78 -0.54
N VAL A 138 -1.01 -14.29 0.26
CA VAL A 138 -2.25 -13.61 0.64
C VAL A 138 -2.35 -13.58 2.15
N VAL A 139 -2.57 -12.40 2.71
CA VAL A 139 -2.80 -12.20 4.14
C VAL A 139 -4.29 -12.24 4.41
N TYR A 140 -4.72 -13.24 5.17
CA TYR A 140 -6.05 -13.35 5.71
C TYR A 140 -6.05 -12.97 7.19
N GLN A 141 -7.15 -12.36 7.64
CA GLN A 141 -7.43 -12.31 9.07
C GLN A 141 -7.56 -13.75 9.61
N SER A 142 -6.98 -14.05 10.76
CA SER A 142 -6.98 -15.42 11.31
C SER A 142 -8.23 -15.71 12.14
N ALA A 143 -8.57 -17.00 12.23
CA ALA A 143 -9.60 -17.49 13.15
C ALA A 143 -9.15 -17.37 14.63
N ILE A 144 -7.84 -17.27 14.88
CA ILE A 144 -7.31 -16.87 16.19
C ILE A 144 -7.71 -15.41 16.40
N LYS A 145 -8.44 -15.14 17.49
CA LYS A 145 -8.97 -13.81 17.78
C LYS A 145 -7.83 -12.78 17.86
N GLY A 146 -7.75 -11.92 16.84
CA GLY A 146 -6.70 -10.91 16.72
C GLY A 146 -5.35 -11.43 16.19
N GLY A 147 -5.33 -12.51 15.40
CA GLY A 147 -4.16 -13.01 14.66
C GLY A 147 -4.30 -12.84 13.14
N TYR A 148 -3.26 -13.20 12.38
CA TYR A 148 -3.27 -13.24 10.91
C TYR A 148 -2.70 -14.56 10.37
N ALA A 149 -2.97 -14.78 9.09
CA ALA A 149 -2.59 -15.96 8.33
C ALA A 149 -2.03 -15.52 6.98
N ILE A 150 -0.75 -15.76 6.71
CA ILE A 150 -0.20 -15.59 5.36
C ILE A 150 -0.25 -16.95 4.66
N VAL A 151 -1.05 -17.05 3.62
CA VAL A 151 -1.23 -18.27 2.83
C VAL A 151 -0.56 -18.07 1.49
N PHE A 152 0.28 -19.03 1.09
CA PHE A 152 0.93 -19.02 -0.20
C PHE A 152 0.21 -19.97 -1.13
N PHE A 153 -0.18 -19.48 -2.28
CA PHE A 153 -0.77 -20.27 -3.35
C PHE A 153 0.24 -20.47 -4.47
N ASP A 154 0.25 -21.66 -5.07
CA ASP A 154 0.88 -21.87 -6.36
C ASP A 154 0.02 -21.22 -7.45
N VAL A 155 0.62 -20.36 -8.26
CA VAL A 155 -0.12 -19.58 -9.27
C VAL A 155 -0.62 -20.47 -10.41
N GLN A 156 0.02 -21.62 -10.67
CA GLN A 156 -0.34 -22.50 -11.79
C GLN A 156 -1.39 -23.56 -11.47
N SER A 157 -1.52 -23.98 -10.23
CA SER A 157 -2.53 -24.94 -9.76
C SER A 157 -3.61 -24.28 -8.90
N GLY A 158 -3.29 -23.20 -8.17
CA GLY A 158 -4.12 -22.58 -7.15
C GLY A 158 -4.11 -23.32 -5.82
N GLU A 159 -3.25 -24.33 -5.69
CA GLU A 159 -3.11 -25.10 -4.45
C GLU A 159 -2.38 -24.29 -3.39
N VAL A 160 -2.74 -24.55 -2.13
CA VAL A 160 -2.03 -23.98 -0.98
C VAL A 160 -0.68 -24.67 -0.84
N LEU A 161 0.39 -23.91 -0.98
CA LEU A 161 1.76 -24.39 -0.82
C LEU A 161 2.19 -24.43 0.64
N LYS A 162 1.94 -23.35 1.37
CA LYS A 162 2.35 -23.20 2.76
C LYS A 162 1.54 -22.12 3.47
N LYS A 163 1.69 -22.09 4.79
CA LYS A 163 1.09 -21.09 5.67
C LYS A 163 2.10 -20.57 6.69
N ILE A 164 2.03 -19.27 6.96
CA ILE A 164 2.60 -18.63 8.16
C ILE A 164 1.46 -18.14 9.04
N GLU A 165 1.52 -18.45 10.34
CA GLU A 165 0.60 -17.94 11.36
C GLU A 165 1.33 -16.99 12.29
N GLY A 166 0.66 -15.91 12.66
CA GLY A 166 1.13 -15.00 13.69
C GLY A 166 0.03 -14.64 14.66
N ASP A 167 0.41 -14.42 15.92
CA ASP A 167 -0.40 -13.75 16.91
C ASP A 167 -0.28 -12.22 16.72
N GLY A 168 -1.35 -11.48 16.98
CA GLY A 168 -1.35 -10.02 16.80
C GLY A 168 -1.94 -9.53 15.47
N GLY A 169 -1.94 -8.22 15.27
CA GLY A 169 -2.48 -7.58 14.08
C GLY A 169 -1.49 -7.59 12.92
N PHE A 170 -1.99 -7.84 11.71
CA PHE A 170 -1.27 -7.48 10.49
C PHE A 170 -1.74 -6.11 10.03
N GLU A 171 -0.81 -5.21 9.70
CA GLU A 171 -1.11 -3.83 9.33
C GLU A 171 -0.53 -3.54 7.94
N GLY A 172 -1.29 -2.84 7.10
CA GLY A 172 -0.77 -2.32 5.84
C GLY A 172 -0.55 -3.36 4.73
N LYS A 173 0.65 -3.34 4.10
CA LYS A 173 0.96 -4.09 2.87
C LYS A 173 2.05 -5.14 3.10
N LEU A 174 1.97 -6.22 2.34
CA LEU A 174 2.95 -7.30 2.28
C LEU A 174 3.85 -7.11 1.04
N LEU A 175 5.16 -7.30 1.17
CA LEU A 175 6.13 -7.20 0.07
C LEU A 175 7.14 -8.34 0.11
N PHE A 176 7.60 -8.81 -1.05
CA PHE A 176 8.79 -9.67 -1.13
C PHE A 176 10.07 -8.81 -1.17
N THR A 177 11.16 -9.32 -0.60
CA THR A 177 12.49 -8.82 -0.94
C THR A 177 12.79 -9.05 -2.43
N PRO A 178 13.66 -8.26 -3.09
CA PRO A 178 13.85 -8.37 -4.54
C PRO A 178 14.44 -9.73 -4.95
N ASP A 179 15.19 -10.36 -4.05
CA ASP A 179 15.72 -11.71 -4.22
C ASP A 179 14.68 -12.83 -4.00
N GLY A 180 13.46 -12.48 -3.58
CA GLY A 180 12.35 -13.40 -3.32
C GLY A 180 12.53 -14.29 -2.08
N LYS A 181 13.61 -14.13 -1.32
CA LYS A 181 13.91 -15.03 -0.18
C LYS A 181 13.17 -14.66 1.09
N ARG A 182 12.75 -13.41 1.22
CA ARG A 182 12.04 -12.92 2.39
C ARG A 182 10.74 -12.24 2.02
N LEU A 183 9.83 -12.31 2.97
CA LEU A 183 8.59 -11.57 2.98
C LEU A 183 8.69 -10.51 4.07
N VAL A 184 8.18 -9.31 3.81
CA VAL A 184 8.26 -8.17 4.73
C VAL A 184 6.88 -7.56 4.90
N GLY A 185 6.52 -7.23 6.13
CA GLY A 185 5.20 -6.71 6.46
C GLY A 185 5.15 -6.12 7.86
N ALA A 186 4.18 -5.25 8.10
CA ALA A 186 4.00 -4.63 9.39
C ALA A 186 3.14 -5.49 10.31
N HIS A 187 3.61 -5.63 11.53
CA HIS A 187 3.03 -6.44 12.59
C HIS A 187 2.73 -5.53 13.78
N SER A 188 1.64 -5.80 14.49
CA SER A 188 1.36 -5.19 15.77
C SER A 188 1.14 -6.26 16.83
N ASP A 189 1.64 -6.04 18.04
CA ASP A 189 1.37 -6.94 19.18
C ASP A 189 -0.05 -6.78 19.75
N TYR A 190 -0.93 -6.11 19.00
CA TYR A 190 -2.31 -5.84 19.36
C TYR A 190 -3.06 -7.16 19.61
N THR A 191 -3.50 -7.34 20.84
CA THR A 191 -4.48 -8.36 21.22
C THR A 191 -5.54 -7.68 22.07
N GLU A 192 -6.82 -7.91 21.79
CA GLU A 192 -7.93 -7.28 22.54
C GLU A 192 -7.81 -7.50 24.06
N SER A 193 -7.19 -8.61 24.49
CA SER A 193 -6.93 -8.93 25.89
C SER A 193 -5.84 -8.05 26.54
N ARG A 194 -4.88 -7.51 25.77
CA ARG A 194 -3.79 -6.65 26.27
C ARG A 194 -4.17 -5.18 26.37
N VAL A 195 -5.19 -4.74 25.62
CA VAL A 195 -5.77 -3.38 25.73
C VAL A 195 -6.30 -3.11 27.14
N GLN A 196 -6.73 -4.15 27.87
CA GLN A 196 -7.16 -4.04 29.27
C GLN A 196 -6.05 -3.59 30.23
N ARG A 197 -4.77 -3.64 29.83
CA ARG A 197 -3.61 -3.22 30.65
C ARG A 197 -3.11 -1.80 30.37
N ASN A 198 -3.86 -0.96 29.66
CA ASN A 198 -3.48 0.43 29.33
C ASN A 198 -2.13 0.56 28.56
N ARG A 199 -1.67 -0.50 27.86
CA ARG A 199 -0.45 -0.45 27.02
C ARG A 199 -0.85 -0.24 25.56
N LEU A 200 -0.22 0.72 24.87
CA LEU A 200 -0.35 0.87 23.43
C LEU A 200 0.34 -0.31 22.72
N PRO A 201 -0.19 -0.77 21.57
CA PRO A 201 0.48 -1.80 20.80
C PRO A 201 1.84 -1.29 20.29
N ASP A 202 2.85 -2.16 20.29
CA ASP A 202 4.09 -1.93 19.57
C ASP A 202 3.85 -2.32 18.11
N TYR A 203 4.24 -1.43 17.19
CA TYR A 203 4.23 -1.70 15.75
C TYR A 203 5.65 -2.01 15.30
N GLU A 204 5.80 -3.12 14.59
CA GLU A 204 7.08 -3.70 14.19
C GLU A 204 7.06 -4.08 12.70
N ILE A 205 8.23 -4.19 12.08
CA ILE A 205 8.34 -4.76 10.73
C ILE A 205 9.01 -6.12 10.83
N PHE A 206 8.30 -7.15 10.39
CA PHE A 206 8.82 -8.52 10.38
C PHE A 206 9.38 -8.85 9.01
N PHE A 207 10.46 -9.63 9.02
CA PHE A 207 11.01 -10.30 7.86
C PHE A 207 10.86 -11.79 8.09
N TRP A 208 9.96 -12.42 7.34
CA TRP A 208 9.83 -13.87 7.31
C TRP A 208 10.75 -14.44 6.23
N ASP A 209 11.45 -15.52 6.54
CA ASP A 209 12.07 -16.36 5.53
C ASP A 209 10.97 -17.12 4.76
N VAL A 210 10.98 -17.01 3.43
CA VAL A 210 9.91 -17.54 2.58
C VAL A 210 9.90 -19.07 2.60
N GLU A 211 11.07 -19.72 2.74
CA GLU A 211 11.18 -21.17 2.70
C GLU A 211 10.63 -21.80 3.98
N SER A 212 11.18 -21.40 5.12
CA SER A 212 10.86 -21.92 6.46
C SER A 212 9.61 -21.31 7.09
N GLY A 213 9.20 -20.11 6.66
CA GLY A 213 8.09 -19.36 7.25
C GLY A 213 8.43 -18.69 8.58
N GLN A 214 9.68 -18.76 9.05
CA GLN A 214 10.08 -18.20 10.35
C GLN A 214 10.45 -16.72 10.25
N VAL A 215 10.18 -15.97 11.32
CA VAL A 215 10.68 -14.60 11.48
C VAL A 215 12.19 -14.64 11.67
N VAL A 216 12.94 -14.13 10.69
CA VAL A 216 14.41 -14.07 10.74
C VAL A 216 14.94 -12.70 11.14
N LYS A 217 14.07 -11.68 11.12
CA LYS A 217 14.40 -10.34 11.60
C LYS A 217 13.15 -9.56 11.98
N THR A 218 13.30 -8.72 12.99
CA THR A 218 12.31 -7.73 13.42
C THR A 218 12.96 -6.36 13.50
N ILE A 219 12.28 -5.34 12.97
CA ILE A 219 12.56 -3.93 13.26
C ILE A 219 11.52 -3.48 14.30
N PRO A 220 11.89 -3.34 15.58
CA PRO A 220 10.94 -3.08 16.65
C PRO A 220 10.58 -1.59 16.73
N LYS A 221 9.38 -1.30 17.23
CA LYS A 221 8.92 0.06 17.62
C LYS A 221 9.05 1.09 16.50
N VAL A 222 8.59 0.73 15.30
CA VAL A 222 8.73 1.61 14.13
C VAL A 222 7.82 2.82 14.20
N HIS A 223 6.66 2.72 14.83
CA HIS A 223 5.68 3.79 14.97
C HIS A 223 4.89 3.62 16.28
N LEU A 224 4.34 4.73 16.77
CA LEU A 224 3.47 4.72 17.95
C LEU A 224 2.03 4.30 17.62
N MET A 225 1.66 4.35 16.35
CA MET A 225 0.34 4.00 15.80
C MET A 225 0.49 3.15 14.54
N SER A 226 -0.64 2.70 13.99
CA SER A 226 -0.72 1.81 12.82
C SER A 226 0.11 2.31 11.64
N VAL A 227 0.88 1.37 11.08
CA VAL A 227 1.70 1.56 9.88
C VAL A 227 0.79 1.53 8.66
N THR A 228 0.45 2.70 8.14
CA THR A 228 -0.43 2.85 6.97
C THR A 228 0.30 2.93 5.65
N ALA A 229 1.58 3.27 5.68
CA ALA A 229 2.41 3.33 4.48
C ALA A 229 3.70 2.55 4.73
N PHE A 230 4.01 1.63 3.82
CA PHE A 230 5.18 0.79 3.90
C PHE A 230 5.67 0.48 2.48
N GLY A 231 6.98 0.44 2.28
CA GLY A 231 7.61 0.20 1.00
C GLY A 231 9.08 -0.14 1.14
N MET A 232 9.65 -0.73 0.10
CA MET A 232 11.05 -1.10 0.04
C MET A 232 11.65 -0.60 -1.28
N SER A 233 12.93 -0.24 -1.28
CA SER A 233 13.64 0.13 -2.51
C SER A 233 13.89 -1.08 -3.40
N ASP A 234 14.05 -0.85 -4.71
CA ASP A 234 14.20 -1.92 -5.71
C ASP A 234 15.46 -2.77 -5.49
N ASP A 235 16.51 -2.18 -4.92
CA ASP A 235 17.74 -2.87 -4.53
C ASP A 235 17.62 -3.64 -3.20
N GLY A 236 16.48 -3.51 -2.51
CA GLY A 236 16.20 -4.14 -1.22
C GLY A 236 16.99 -3.56 -0.05
N LYS A 237 17.71 -2.44 -0.26
CA LYS A 237 18.55 -1.81 0.77
C LYS A 237 17.73 -1.10 1.83
N TRP A 238 16.67 -0.43 1.40
CA TRP A 238 15.90 0.47 2.25
C TRP A 238 14.48 -0.02 2.45
N VAL A 239 14.01 0.13 3.69
CA VAL A 239 12.60 0.04 4.05
C VAL A 239 12.14 1.43 4.50
N ALA A 240 11.02 1.92 3.97
CA ALA A 240 10.37 3.14 4.44
C ALA A 240 9.04 2.80 5.12
N THR A 241 8.74 3.48 6.23
CA THR A 241 7.52 3.31 7.01
C THR A 241 6.89 4.66 7.32
N GLY A 242 5.56 4.73 7.30
CA GLY A 242 4.78 5.91 7.68
C GLY A 242 3.53 5.51 8.46
N SER A 243 3.11 6.39 9.38
CA SER A 243 2.01 6.15 10.32
C SER A 243 0.80 7.06 10.07
N LYS A 244 -0.35 6.58 10.55
CA LYS A 244 -1.61 7.32 10.64
C LYS A 244 -1.65 8.13 11.94
N ASN A 245 -1.12 9.36 11.97
CA ASN A 245 -1.32 10.24 13.12
C ASN A 245 -1.96 11.58 12.71
N GLY A 246 -3.15 11.87 13.27
CA GLY A 246 -3.81 13.19 13.22
C GLY A 246 -5.32 13.21 12.98
N GLU A 247 -5.99 12.10 12.68
CA GLU A 247 -7.47 12.07 12.72
C GLU A 247 -7.95 11.45 14.03
N ARG A 248 -8.90 12.12 14.69
CA ARG A 248 -9.72 11.63 15.81
C ARG A 248 -10.56 10.41 15.41
N SER A 249 -9.95 9.36 14.88
CA SER A 249 -10.62 8.09 14.59
C SER A 249 -10.73 7.28 15.87
N VAL A 250 -11.73 7.68 16.64
CA VAL A 250 -12.53 6.91 17.58
C VAL A 250 -12.17 5.42 17.70
N TYR A 251 -11.34 5.07 18.68
CA TYR A 251 -11.50 3.78 19.34
C TYR A 251 -12.78 3.88 20.17
N PHE A 252 -13.91 3.43 19.62
CA PHE A 252 -15.12 3.16 20.40
C PHE A 252 -14.87 1.94 21.29
N GLY A 253 -14.06 2.11 22.32
CA GLY A 253 -14.10 1.28 23.52
C GLY A 253 -14.93 2.03 24.56
N ASN A 254 -15.85 1.34 25.23
CA ASN A 254 -16.68 1.84 26.35
C ASN A 254 -15.86 2.27 27.59
N ASN A 255 -14.75 2.96 27.42
CA ASN A 255 -13.98 3.52 28.51
C ASN A 255 -14.56 4.90 28.81
N GLY A 256 -15.27 4.98 29.95
CA GLY A 256 -15.90 6.21 30.43
C GLY A 256 -14.96 7.42 30.48
N PRO A 257 -15.53 8.62 30.71
CA PRO A 257 -14.97 9.92 30.30
C PRO A 257 -13.62 10.37 30.91
N ASN A 258 -12.94 9.56 31.71
CA ASN A 258 -11.87 10.04 32.62
C ASN A 258 -10.52 9.30 32.55
N LYS A 259 -10.15 8.61 31.47
CA LYS A 259 -8.75 8.16 31.29
C LYS A 259 -8.04 9.01 30.23
N PRO A 260 -6.99 9.77 30.58
CA PRO A 260 -6.18 10.44 29.57
C PRO A 260 -5.47 9.38 28.72
N PHE A 261 -5.75 9.36 27.42
CA PHE A 261 -4.89 8.68 26.46
C PHE A 261 -3.51 9.34 26.48
N PRO A 262 -2.41 8.60 26.21
CA PRO A 262 -1.11 9.22 26.00
C PRO A 262 -1.22 10.31 24.93
N PRO A 263 -0.42 11.39 25.01
CA PRO A 263 -0.50 12.50 24.06
C PRO A 263 -0.36 11.94 22.65
N TYR A 264 -1.40 12.13 21.83
CA TYR A 264 -1.32 11.85 20.40
C TYR A 264 -0.14 12.64 19.86
N VAL A 265 0.87 11.95 19.36
CA VAL A 265 1.96 12.61 18.65
C VAL A 265 1.40 12.98 17.29
N ASP A 266 0.80 14.16 17.21
CA ASP A 266 0.62 14.84 15.94
C ASP A 266 2.00 14.90 15.28
N ASN A 267 2.11 14.41 14.04
CA ASN A 267 3.33 14.44 13.23
C ASN A 267 4.38 13.33 13.48
N ASP A 268 3.96 12.07 13.66
CA ASP A 268 4.90 10.94 13.60
C ASP A 268 5.60 10.90 12.21
N PRO A 269 6.94 11.02 12.13
CA PRO A 269 7.64 11.15 10.86
C PRO A 269 7.62 9.86 10.05
N VAL A 270 7.87 10.00 8.75
CA VAL A 270 8.23 8.85 7.89
C VAL A 270 9.64 8.41 8.28
N ARG A 271 9.87 7.11 8.45
CA ARG A 271 11.17 6.55 8.85
C ARG A 271 11.78 5.72 7.73
N LEU A 272 13.09 5.85 7.54
CA LEU A 272 13.89 5.07 6.62
C LEU A 272 14.83 4.17 7.40
N TRP A 273 14.77 2.88 7.12
CA TRP A 273 15.49 1.83 7.82
C TRP A 273 16.41 1.10 6.86
N ASP A 274 17.65 0.88 7.26
CA ASP A 274 18.54 -0.03 6.55
C ASP A 274 18.01 -1.46 6.72
N ALA A 275 17.58 -2.08 5.61
CA ALA A 275 16.92 -3.39 5.64
C ALA A 275 17.87 -4.51 6.07
N ALA A 276 19.19 -4.33 5.89
CA ALA A 276 20.20 -5.31 6.24
C ALA A 276 20.51 -5.33 7.75
N THR A 277 20.46 -4.18 8.41
CA THR A 277 20.82 -4.02 9.82
C THR A 277 19.61 -3.79 10.73
N GLY A 278 18.48 -3.34 10.17
CA GLY A 278 17.29 -2.92 10.92
C GLY A 278 17.48 -1.59 11.66
N LYS A 279 18.56 -0.85 11.38
CA LYS A 279 18.83 0.44 12.02
C LYS A 279 18.10 1.56 11.31
N LEU A 280 17.57 2.50 12.09
CA LEU A 280 17.05 3.76 11.58
C LEU A 280 18.18 4.56 10.95
N ASP A 281 18.03 4.93 9.68
CA ASP A 281 18.94 5.82 8.98
C ASP A 281 18.45 7.27 9.06
N ARG A 282 17.15 7.48 8.81
CA ARG A 282 16.60 8.83 8.68
C ARG A 282 15.13 8.94 9.01
N GLU A 283 14.73 10.15 9.40
CA GLU A 283 13.33 10.55 9.55
C GLU A 283 13.00 11.71 8.60
N PHE A 284 11.82 11.68 7.98
CA PHE A 284 11.27 12.74 7.14
C PHE A 284 10.01 13.31 7.80
N VAL A 285 10.08 14.56 8.25
CA VAL A 285 9.01 15.22 9.00
C VAL A 285 8.08 15.96 8.02
N SER A 286 6.95 15.34 7.68
CA SER A 286 5.93 15.94 6.81
C SER A 286 4.99 16.92 7.54
N GLY A 287 4.84 16.77 8.86
CA GLY A 287 3.79 17.45 9.63
C GLY A 287 2.36 16.96 9.32
N LYS A 288 2.21 15.79 8.68
CA LYS A 288 0.92 15.24 8.23
C LYS A 288 0.92 13.70 8.25
N PRO A 289 -0.22 13.05 8.51
CA PRO A 289 -0.35 11.60 8.36
C PRO A 289 0.04 11.13 6.94
N VAL A 290 0.57 9.91 6.84
CA VAL A 290 1.06 9.34 5.58
C VAL A 290 0.12 8.24 5.13
N TRP A 291 -0.45 8.38 3.94
CA TRP A 291 -1.41 7.41 3.36
C TRP A 291 -0.78 6.43 2.38
N GLY A 292 0.37 6.79 1.82
CA GLY A 292 1.10 5.94 0.89
C GLY A 292 2.53 6.46 0.71
N LEU A 293 3.41 5.59 0.22
CA LEU A 293 4.78 5.97 -0.12
C LEU A 293 5.28 5.14 -1.30
N ALA A 294 6.27 5.68 -2.00
CA ALA A 294 6.96 4.99 -3.09
C ALA A 294 8.40 5.46 -3.19
N PHE A 295 9.33 4.56 -3.53
CA PHE A 295 10.69 4.93 -3.93
C PHE A 295 10.73 5.25 -5.42
N SER A 296 11.56 6.22 -5.83
CA SER A 296 11.96 6.34 -7.24
C SER A 296 12.81 5.14 -7.65
N ALA A 297 12.77 4.77 -8.94
CA ALA A 297 13.48 3.59 -9.44
C ALA A 297 15.01 3.69 -9.33
N ASP A 298 15.54 4.91 -9.37
CA ASP A 298 16.96 5.19 -9.16
C ASP A 298 17.37 5.19 -7.67
N GLY A 299 16.42 4.99 -6.75
CA GLY A 299 16.64 4.97 -5.31
C GLY A 299 17.05 6.32 -4.71
N ARG A 300 16.99 7.42 -5.46
CA ARG A 300 17.40 8.75 -4.99
C ARG A 300 16.31 9.49 -4.22
N TYR A 301 15.05 9.18 -4.52
CA TYR A 301 13.90 9.90 -3.98
C TYR A 301 12.91 8.98 -3.27
N LEU A 302 12.36 9.49 -2.17
CA LEU A 302 11.19 8.94 -1.51
C LEU A 302 10.01 9.87 -1.78
N ILE A 303 8.88 9.29 -2.18
CA ILE A 303 7.65 10.00 -2.46
C ILE A 303 6.66 9.63 -1.35
N THR A 304 6.05 10.62 -0.72
CA THR A 304 5.08 10.41 0.37
C THR A 304 3.77 11.11 0.07
N CYS A 305 2.68 10.37 0.28
CA CYS A 305 1.33 10.76 -0.11
C CYS A 305 0.55 11.12 1.15
N HIS A 306 0.06 12.36 1.24
CA HIS A 306 -0.55 12.95 2.42
C HIS A 306 -1.92 13.55 2.10
N PRO A 307 -2.75 13.88 3.11
CA PRO A 307 -3.93 14.69 2.87
C PRO A 307 -3.58 16.03 2.17
N GLY A 308 -3.91 16.10 0.88
CA GLY A 308 -3.79 17.29 0.03
C GLY A 308 -2.40 17.61 -0.49
N ASP A 309 -1.40 16.77 -0.22
CA ASP A 309 -0.02 17.00 -0.69
C ASP A 309 0.68 15.70 -1.09
N LEU A 310 1.43 15.79 -2.17
CA LEU A 310 2.42 14.79 -2.57
C LEU A 310 3.81 15.41 -2.37
N LEU A 311 4.63 14.81 -1.50
CA LEU A 311 5.96 15.32 -1.16
C LEU A 311 7.03 14.41 -1.77
N VAL A 312 8.11 15.00 -2.27
CA VAL A 312 9.29 14.29 -2.76
C VAL A 312 10.49 14.68 -1.91
N TRP A 313 11.16 13.67 -1.39
CA TRP A 313 12.31 13.78 -0.49
C TRP A 313 13.54 13.24 -1.17
N ASN A 314 14.66 13.93 -1.07
CA ASN A 314 15.95 13.36 -1.41
C ASN A 314 16.39 12.42 -0.29
N ILE A 315 16.63 11.15 -0.60
CA ILE A 315 16.97 10.13 0.40
C ILE A 315 18.34 10.40 1.03
N ALA A 316 19.31 10.87 0.24
CA ALA A 316 20.67 11.12 0.72
C ALA A 316 20.75 12.36 1.63
N THR A 317 20.03 13.44 1.30
CA THR A 317 20.08 14.70 2.07
C THR A 317 18.98 14.82 3.10
N GLY A 318 17.89 14.06 2.98
CA GLY A 318 16.72 14.18 3.86
C GLY A 318 15.82 15.36 3.53
N GLU A 319 16.22 16.18 2.57
CA GLU A 319 15.53 17.42 2.27
C GLU A 319 14.32 17.17 1.38
N ARG A 320 13.25 17.92 1.64
CA ARG A 320 12.10 18.00 0.74
C ARG A 320 12.50 18.79 -0.49
N VAL A 321 12.55 18.14 -1.64
CA VAL A 321 12.96 18.73 -2.93
C VAL A 321 11.78 19.15 -3.80
N GLN A 322 10.58 18.60 -3.54
CA GLN A 322 9.37 19.01 -4.25
C GLN A 322 8.13 18.84 -3.35
N GLN A 323 7.17 19.74 -3.51
CA GLN A 323 5.83 19.65 -2.93
C GLN A 323 4.80 19.92 -4.01
N MET A 324 3.82 19.03 -4.14
CA MET A 324 2.74 19.15 -5.10
C MET A 324 1.39 19.13 -4.37
N PRO A 325 0.77 20.29 -4.15
CA PRO A 325 -0.54 20.36 -3.54
C PRO A 325 -1.63 19.85 -4.49
N TYR A 326 -2.64 19.19 -3.95
CA TYR A 326 -3.82 18.78 -4.70
C TYR A 326 -5.08 18.96 -3.85
N LYS A 327 -6.23 19.15 -4.52
CA LYS A 327 -7.50 19.28 -3.81
C LYS A 327 -7.86 17.96 -3.14
N THR A 328 -8.06 18.01 -1.83
CA THR A 328 -8.65 16.93 -1.05
C THR A 328 -9.85 17.49 -0.31
N ASP A 329 -10.99 16.82 -0.43
CA ASP A 329 -12.08 16.97 0.53
C ASP A 329 -11.85 15.90 1.59
N GLN A 330 -11.91 16.27 2.87
CA GLN A 330 -11.67 15.40 4.03
C GLN A 330 -12.24 13.98 3.81
N GLY A 331 -11.37 12.97 3.75
CA GLY A 331 -11.73 11.59 3.45
C GLY A 331 -10.51 10.68 3.30
N LEU A 332 -10.58 9.50 3.93
CA LEU A 332 -9.50 8.53 4.11
C LEU A 332 -8.86 8.02 2.80
N GLY A 333 -7.52 7.89 2.82
CA GLY A 333 -6.76 6.90 2.03
C GLY A 333 -6.49 7.27 0.56
N GLY A 334 -5.40 8.02 0.34
CA GLY A 334 -4.76 8.13 -0.97
C GLY A 334 -3.66 7.08 -1.08
N ALA A 335 -3.88 6.03 -1.89
CA ALA A 335 -2.82 5.13 -2.30
C ALA A 335 -2.04 5.76 -3.45
N CYS A 336 -0.72 5.62 -3.43
CA CYS A 336 0.13 5.95 -4.55
C CYS A 336 1.05 4.77 -4.87
N ALA A 337 1.36 4.59 -6.15
CA ALA A 337 2.19 3.49 -6.61
C ALA A 337 3.06 3.97 -7.77
N ARG A 338 4.34 3.58 -7.75
CA ARG A 338 5.25 3.78 -8.89
C ARG A 338 5.03 2.68 -9.92
N SER A 339 5.10 3.03 -11.20
CA SER A 339 5.09 2.07 -12.29
C SER A 339 6.37 1.22 -12.27
N PRO A 340 6.30 -0.08 -12.63
CA PRO A 340 7.47 -0.97 -12.59
C PRO A 340 8.62 -0.51 -13.49
N ASP A 341 8.32 0.16 -14.62
CA ASP A 341 9.30 0.79 -15.50
C ASP A 341 10.05 1.99 -14.87
N GLY A 342 9.64 2.44 -13.68
CA GLY A 342 10.26 3.55 -12.96
C GLY A 342 9.88 4.94 -13.41
N ARG A 343 9.10 5.06 -14.48
CA ARG A 343 8.87 6.34 -15.15
C ARG A 343 7.70 7.12 -14.60
N ARG A 344 6.72 6.46 -14.00
CA ARG A 344 5.47 7.11 -13.58
C ARG A 344 5.12 6.79 -12.14
N LEU A 345 4.35 7.69 -11.57
CA LEU A 345 3.67 7.52 -10.30
C LEU A 345 2.19 7.74 -10.57
N VAL A 346 1.33 6.90 -10.01
CA VAL A 346 -0.10 7.20 -9.96
C VAL A 346 -0.49 7.43 -8.52
N LEU A 347 -1.35 8.43 -8.32
CA LEU A 347 -1.92 8.85 -7.06
C LEU A 347 -3.42 8.75 -7.19
N LYS A 348 -4.04 7.97 -6.31
CA LYS A 348 -5.49 8.00 -6.18
C LYS A 348 -5.92 9.26 -5.43
N ARG A 349 -6.82 10.03 -6.03
CA ARG A 349 -7.53 11.15 -5.40
C ARG A 349 -8.99 10.75 -5.22
N ARG A 350 -9.83 11.66 -4.70
CA ARG A 350 -11.23 11.35 -4.37
C ARG A 350 -12.08 10.98 -5.60
N HIS A 351 -11.81 11.60 -6.74
CA HIS A 351 -12.69 11.55 -7.92
C HIS A 351 -12.00 11.04 -9.19
N ASP A 352 -10.71 10.75 -9.12
CA ASP A 352 -9.89 10.34 -10.25
C ASP A 352 -8.57 9.73 -9.77
N LEU A 353 -7.77 9.28 -10.74
CA LEU A 353 -6.37 8.96 -10.56
C LEU A 353 -5.52 10.02 -11.26
N ALA A 354 -4.61 10.65 -10.54
CA ALA A 354 -3.60 11.52 -11.12
C ALA A 354 -2.36 10.69 -11.47
N VAL A 355 -1.87 10.82 -12.69
CA VAL A 355 -0.62 10.19 -13.13
C VAL A 355 0.44 11.26 -13.29
N TYR A 356 1.61 11.00 -12.72
CA TYR A 356 2.80 11.82 -12.78
C TYR A 356 3.92 11.05 -13.49
N GLU A 357 4.84 11.76 -14.13
CA GLU A 357 6.05 11.23 -14.74
C GLU A 357 7.28 11.78 -14.01
N PHE A 358 8.27 10.92 -13.76
CA PHE A 358 9.57 11.30 -13.22
C PHE A 358 10.39 12.01 -14.30
N THR A 359 10.97 13.17 -13.97
CA THR A 359 11.81 13.92 -14.90
C THR A 359 13.29 13.71 -14.58
N GLY A 360 14.10 13.65 -15.64
CA GLY A 360 15.51 13.23 -15.55
C GLY A 360 15.63 11.72 -15.72
N LYS A 361 16.29 11.31 -16.81
CA LYS A 361 16.66 9.92 -17.06
C LYS A 361 17.92 9.55 -16.30
#